data_AF-A0A7K7WWL6-F1
#
_entry.id   AF-A0A7K7WWL6-F1
#
_cell.length_a   1.000
_cell.length_b   1.000
_cell.length_c   1.000
_cell.angle_alpha   90.00
_cell.angle_beta   90.00
_cell.angle_gamma   90.00
#
_symmetry.space_group_name_H-M   'P 1'
#
loop_
_entity.id
_entity.type
_entity.pdbx_description
1 polymer ?
#
loop_
_entity_poly.entity_id
_entity_poly.type
_entity_poly.pdbx_seq_one_letter_code
_entity_poly.pdbx_strand_id
1 'polypeptide(L)' 'NHHLAVGFRLLQGDGCDILQGLSGRQRRSLRRMVIDMVLATDMSKHMSLLAELKTMVETKKVTSSGALLLDNYAERM' A
#
# COMPACT_ATOMS: atom_id res chain seq x y z
N ASN A 1 -5.03 7.31 10.93
CA ASN A 1 -4.38 6.66 12.10
C ASN A 1 -5.32 5.80 12.93
N HIS A 2 -6.46 6.32 13.40
CA HIS A 2 -7.42 5.53 14.20
C HIS A 2 -7.89 4.24 13.50
N HIS A 3 -8.29 4.31 12.22
CA HIS A 3 -8.73 3.12 11.45
C HIS A 3 -7.69 2.00 11.41
N LEU A 4 -6.41 2.33 11.20
CA LEU A 4 -5.31 1.38 11.23
C LEU A 4 -5.14 0.76 12.62
N ALA A 5 -5.17 1.57 13.67
CA ALA A 5 -5.02 1.10 15.03
C ALA A 5 -6.13 0.13 15.44
N VAL A 6 -7.39 0.45 15.10
CA VAL A 6 -8.54 -0.43 15.35
C VAL A 6 -8.41 -1.71 14.54
N GLY A 7 -8.16 -1.63 13.23
CA GLY A 7 -8.03 -2.81 12.37
C GLY A 7 -6.94 -3.78 12.84
N PHE A 8 -5.74 -3.28 13.15
CA PHE A 8 -4.66 -4.14 13.66
C PHE A 8 -4.91 -4.67 15.07
N ARG A 9 -5.69 -3.97 15.90
CA ARG A 9 -6.09 -4.46 17.22
C ARG A 9 -7.07 -5.62 17.12
N LEU A 10 -8.01 -5.58 16.18
CA LEU A 10 -8.98 -6.66 15.97
C LEU A 10 -8.31 -7.99 15.62
N LEU A 11 -7.18 -7.96 14.90
CA LEU A 11 -6.38 -9.16 14.60
C LEU A 11 -5.77 -9.85 15.83
N GLN A 12 -5.73 -9.16 16.98
CA GLN A 12 -5.22 -9.74 18.24
C GLN A 12 -6.33 -10.44 19.04
N GLY A 13 -7.59 -10.39 18.58
CA GLY A 13 -8.68 -11.13 19.18
C GLY A 13 -8.56 -12.64 18.95
N ASP A 14 -9.15 -13.42 19.84
CA ASP A 14 -9.16 -14.88 19.73
C ASP A 14 -9.84 -15.32 18.42
N GLY A 15 -9.22 -16.24 17.69
CA GLY A 15 -9.67 -16.68 16.36
C GLY A 15 -9.71 -15.60 15.26
N CYS A 16 -9.22 -14.38 15.50
CA CYS A 16 -9.38 -13.24 14.57
C CYS A 16 -8.15 -12.98 13.69
N ASP A 17 -7.04 -13.69 13.91
CA ASP A 17 -5.79 -13.48 13.19
C ASP A 17 -5.83 -14.13 11.79
N ILE A 18 -6.46 -13.44 10.83
CA ILE A 18 -6.50 -13.87 9.42
C ILE A 18 -5.10 -13.94 8.77
N LEU A 19 -4.07 -13.39 9.42
CA LEU A 19 -2.70 -13.34 8.91
C LEU A 19 -1.80 -14.42 9.54
N GLN A 20 -2.36 -15.35 10.33
CA GLN A 20 -1.61 -16.37 11.07
C GLN A 20 -0.73 -17.26 10.18
N GLY A 21 -1.12 -17.51 8.93
CA GLY A 21 -0.34 -18.31 7.97
C GLY A 21 0.84 -17.58 7.33
N LEU A 22 1.03 -16.28 7.61
CA LEU A 22 2.10 -15.49 7.03
C LEU A 22 3.36 -15.54 7.88
N SER A 23 4.52 -15.65 7.23
CA SER A 23 5.81 -15.47 7.89
C SER A 23 5.94 -14.07 8.48
N GLY A 24 6.81 -13.90 9.48
CA GLY A 24 7.09 -12.60 10.07
C GLY A 24 7.53 -11.54 9.05
N ARG A 25 8.23 -11.94 7.98
CA ARG A 25 8.62 -11.04 6.88
C ARG A 25 7.41 -10.58 6.06
N GLN A 26 6.53 -11.50 5.69
CA GLN A 26 5.31 -11.18 4.95
C GLN A 26 4.38 -10.28 5.77
N ARG A 27 4.25 -10.53 7.08
CA ARG A 27 3.48 -9.69 8.00
C ARG A 27 3.98 -8.26 8.07
N ARG A 28 5.31 -8.06 8.16
CA ARG A 28 5.92 -6.73 8.13
C ARG A 28 5.67 -6.01 6.80
N SER A 29 5.81 -6.73 5.68
CA SER A 29 5.55 -6.19 4.34
C SER A 29 4.08 -5.76 4.17
N LEU A 30 3.14 -6.64 4.53
CA LEU A 30 1.71 -6.37 4.48
C LEU A 30 1.34 -5.19 5.37
N ARG A 31 1.86 -5.15 6.61
CA ARG A 31 1.62 -4.03 7.52
C ARG A 31 2.07 -2.71 6.91
N ARG A 32 3.25 -2.67 6.28
CA ARG A 32 3.76 -1.46 5.62
C ARG A 32 2.83 -1.02 4.49
N MET A 33 2.46 -1.92 3.59
CA MET A 33 1.54 -1.63 2.47
C MET A 33 0.17 -1.13 2.95
N VAL A 34 -0.43 -1.80 3.94
CA VAL A 34 -1.75 -1.41 4.48
C VAL A 34 -1.71 -0.02 5.12
N ILE A 35 -0.64 0.29 5.86
CA ILE A 35 -0.47 1.62 6.46
C ILE A 35 -0.37 2.69 5.36
N ASP A 36 0.47 2.47 4.36
CA ASP A 36 0.70 3.44 3.29
C ASP A 36 -0.60 3.69 2.49
N MET A 37 -1.34 2.63 2.11
CA MET A 37 -2.62 2.75 1.40
C MET A 37 -3.70 3.46 2.22
N VAL A 38 -3.89 3.11 3.49
CA VAL A 38 -4.93 3.74 4.31
C VAL A 38 -4.59 5.21 4.59
N LEU A 39 -3.32 5.55 4.81
CA LEU A 39 -2.90 6.94 5.00
C LEU A 39 -2.98 7.78 3.73
N ALA A 40 -3.00 7.16 2.55
CA ALA A 40 -3.23 7.83 1.27
C ALA A 40 -4.72 8.19 1.03
N THR A 41 -5.66 7.62 1.83
CA THR A 41 -7.09 7.99 1.76
C THR A 41 -7.40 9.34 2.42
N ASP A 42 -6.44 9.93 3.12
CA ASP A 42 -6.57 11.27 3.68
C ASP A 42 -6.67 12.31 2.55
N MET A 43 -7.83 12.97 2.47
CA MET A 43 -8.11 13.94 1.41
C MET A 43 -7.19 15.15 1.43
N SER A 44 -6.52 15.45 2.55
CA SER A 44 -5.47 16.49 2.60
C SER A 44 -4.27 16.16 1.69
N LYS A 45 -4.07 14.88 1.35
CA LYS A 45 -2.98 14.41 0.46
C LYS A 45 -3.40 14.24 -0.99
N HIS A 46 -4.69 14.38 -1.30
CA HIS A 46 -5.25 14.07 -2.62
C HIS A 46 -4.48 14.77 -3.76
N MET A 47 -4.21 16.07 -3.62
CA MET A 47 -3.56 16.83 -4.70
C MET A 47 -2.09 16.44 -4.90
N SER A 48 -1.38 16.09 -3.83
CA SER A 48 0.00 15.59 -3.92
C SER A 48 0.05 14.24 -4.65
N LEU A 49 -0.83 13.31 -4.27
CA LEU A 49 -0.93 11.99 -4.91
C LEU A 49 -1.33 12.09 -6.38
N LEU A 50 -2.24 13.02 -6.72
CA LEU A 50 -2.63 13.26 -8.09
C LEU A 50 -1.47 13.81 -8.94
N ALA A 51 -0.65 14.70 -8.37
CA ALA A 51 0.54 15.22 -9.06
C ALA A 51 1.56 14.11 -9.31
N GLU A 52 1.84 13.28 -8.31
CA GLU A 52 2.73 12.12 -8.43
C GLU A 52 2.25 11.14 -9.51
N LEU A 53 0.94 10.84 -9.55
CA LEU A 53 0.35 10.00 -10.60
C LEU A 53 0.52 10.60 -12.00
N LYS A 54 0.32 11.91 -12.17
CA LYS A 54 0.54 12.58 -13.46
C LYS A 54 2.00 12.45 -13.92
N THR A 55 2.95 12.74 -13.03
CA THR A 55 4.37 12.58 -13.33
C THR A 55 4.73 11.12 -13.67
N MET A 56 4.12 10.15 -12.98
CA MET A 56 4.31 8.73 -13.29
C MET A 56 3.84 8.40 -14.71
N VAL A 57 2.66 8.88 -15.12
CA VAL A 57 2.11 8.66 -16.47
C VAL A 57 3.01 9.29 -17.55
N GLU A 58 3.58 10.46 -17.29
CA GLU A 58 4.44 11.16 -18.24
C GLU A 58 5.82 10.51 -18.41
N THR A 59 6.32 9.83 -17.37
CA THR A 59 7.72 9.36 -17.33
C THR A 59 7.87 7.85 -17.46
N LYS A 60 6.80 7.06 -17.24
CA LYS A 60 6.91 5.60 -17.21
C LYS A 60 6.91 4.96 -18.59
N LYS A 61 7.81 3.99 -18.75
CA LYS A 61 7.92 3.16 -19.94
C LYS A 61 6.98 1.96 -19.84
N VAL A 62 6.31 1.68 -20.96
CA VAL A 62 5.48 0.49 -21.14
C VAL A 62 6.33 -0.58 -21.85
N THR A 63 6.20 -1.85 -21.45
CA THR A 63 6.83 -2.97 -22.15
C THR A 63 6.25 -3.15 -23.54
N SER A 64 6.93 -3.92 -24.39
CA SER A 64 6.39 -4.34 -25.70
C SER A 64 5.07 -5.11 -25.59
N SER A 65 4.77 -5.70 -24.43
CA SER A 65 3.51 -6.39 -24.12
C SER A 65 2.40 -5.45 -23.62
N GLY A 66 2.65 -4.15 -23.51
CA GLY A 66 1.66 -3.17 -23.02
C GLY A 66 1.60 -3.07 -21.48
N ALA A 67 2.51 -3.69 -20.74
CA ALA A 67 2.53 -3.66 -19.28
C ALA A 67 3.39 -2.51 -18.72
N LEU A 68 2.98 -1.92 -17.60
CA LEU A 68 3.76 -0.90 -16.90
C LEU A 68 4.97 -1.52 -16.18
N LEU A 69 6.14 -0.90 -16.31
CA LEU A 69 7.35 -1.29 -15.60
C LEU A 69 7.46 -0.54 -14.26
N LEU A 70 7.25 -1.27 -13.15
CA LEU A 70 7.36 -0.78 -11.78
C LEU A 70 8.41 -1.60 -11.02
N ASP A 71 9.62 -1.05 -10.95
CA ASP A 71 10.83 -1.79 -10.56
C ASP A 71 11.06 -1.79 -9.05
N ASN A 72 10.57 -0.76 -8.36
CA ASN A 72 10.78 -0.60 -6.93
C ASN A 72 9.46 -0.44 -6.16
N TYR A 73 9.55 -0.54 -4.83
CA TYR A 73 8.39 -0.48 -3.95
C TYR A 73 7.65 0.86 -4.01
N ALA A 74 8.37 1.98 -4.11
CA ALA A 74 7.76 3.31 -4.16
C ALA A 74 6.97 3.55 -5.45
N GLU A 75 7.34 2.89 -6.54
CA GLU A 75 6.59 2.96 -7.80
C GLU A 75 5.33 2.10 -7.81
N ARG A 76 5.26 1.10 -6.93
CA ARG A 76 4.11 0.20 -6.79
C ARG A 76 3.08 0.69 -5.77
N MET A 77 3.46 1.66 -4.94
CA MET A 77 2.62 2.27 -3.90
C MET A 77 2.12 3.63 -4.36
#